data_AF-A0A8H4LGI0-F1
#
_entry.id   AF-A0A8H4LGI0-F1
#
_cell.length_a   1.000
_cell.length_b   1.000
_cell.length_c   1.000
_cell.angle_alpha   90.00
_cell.angle_beta   90.00
_cell.angle_gamma   90.00
#
_symmetry.space_group_name_H-M   'P 1'
#
loop_
_entity.id
_entity.type
_entity.pdbx_description
1 polymer ?
#
loop_
_entity_poly.entity_id
_entity_poly.type
_entity_poly.pdbx_seq_one_letter_code
_entity_poly.pdbx_strand_id
1 'polypeptide(L)'
;EIYAITRKHLNTCEMDDIGESFANLNVLQALLFLLRYEIMASQLTRAWMTLGRAIRLASVLNLQKLDSSVPAHENVPGLHVVLPLTADPVLLEERRRAFWCLFILETYVKTRSGMPCQLGQPSSQTEGFWDGYFSLTKLIEEHSRKMDPHLAHDAACRDPIALTTQLSLRAVEISFHAAAADKGKKQGFSLLMIAQNELSCKAAAESILETVKTVWASQKVERNLFTLQATFTAWPIAVAINTLVKSTMETQRHPTPQVIHDLRQLCTVLEHVEKDGNHWRVFTADAQAEVQKWALSLEGDM
;
A
#
# COMPACT_ATOMS: atom_id res chain seq x y z
N GLU A 1 17.97 -16.50 -12.41
CA GLU A 1 18.02 -17.98 -12.37
C GLU A 1 16.95 -18.58 -11.45
N ILE A 2 16.96 -18.28 -10.15
CA ILE A 2 15.98 -18.79 -9.16
C ILE A 2 14.52 -18.62 -9.61
N TYR A 3 14.15 -17.43 -10.09
CA TYR A 3 12.79 -17.16 -10.60
C TYR A 3 12.31 -18.15 -11.67
N ALA A 4 13.17 -18.48 -12.65
CA ALA A 4 12.81 -19.38 -13.74
C ALA A 4 12.68 -20.83 -13.23
N ILE A 5 13.57 -21.22 -12.30
CA ILE A 5 13.55 -22.52 -11.64
C ILE A 5 12.25 -22.70 -10.83
N THR A 6 11.87 -21.70 -10.02
CA THR A 6 10.63 -21.73 -9.23
C THR A 6 9.41 -21.88 -10.12
N ARG A 7 9.32 -21.13 -11.25
CA ARG A 7 8.21 -21.30 -12.20
C ARG A 7 8.17 -22.69 -12.81
N LYS A 8 9.33 -23.25 -13.18
CA LYS A 8 9.41 -24.62 -13.71
C LYS A 8 8.91 -25.63 -12.69
N HIS A 9 9.36 -25.54 -11.44
CA HIS A 9 8.90 -26.44 -10.38
C HIS A 9 7.41 -26.32 -10.09
N LEU A 10 6.86 -25.09 -10.05
CA LEU A 10 5.41 -24.91 -9.88
C LEU A 10 4.60 -25.57 -10.99
N ASN A 11 5.06 -25.46 -12.24
CA ASN A 11 4.40 -26.13 -13.37
C ASN A 11 4.52 -27.65 -13.25
N THR A 12 5.67 -28.18 -12.80
CA THR A 12 5.83 -29.63 -12.58
C THR A 12 4.90 -30.12 -11.47
N CYS A 13 4.82 -29.41 -10.34
CA CYS A 13 3.92 -29.78 -9.24
C CYS A 13 2.43 -29.72 -9.65
N GLU A 14 2.06 -28.81 -10.57
CA GLU A 14 0.68 -28.71 -11.09
C GLU A 14 0.32 -29.88 -12.02
N MET A 15 1.31 -30.48 -12.67
CA MET A 15 1.13 -31.60 -13.59
C MET A 15 1.22 -32.97 -12.91
N ASP A 16 1.56 -33.04 -11.62
CA ASP A 16 1.58 -34.30 -10.87
C ASP A 16 0.14 -34.82 -10.67
N ASP A 17 -0.06 -36.13 -10.89
CA ASP A 17 -1.39 -36.78 -10.87
C ASP A 17 -2.13 -36.68 -9.51
N ILE A 18 -1.41 -36.31 -8.44
CA ILE A 18 -1.95 -36.11 -7.10
C ILE A 18 -2.25 -34.61 -6.91
N GLY A 19 -3.41 -34.14 -7.35
CA GLY A 19 -3.82 -32.73 -7.22
C GLY A 19 -3.78 -32.18 -5.79
N GLU A 20 -3.91 -33.04 -4.77
CA GLU A 20 -3.73 -32.68 -3.35
C GLU A 20 -2.29 -32.27 -3.01
N SER A 21 -1.29 -32.77 -3.75
CA SER A 21 0.12 -32.39 -3.60
C SER A 21 0.33 -30.93 -3.98
N PHE A 22 -0.37 -30.44 -5.01
CA PHE A 22 -0.27 -29.05 -5.46
C PHE A 22 -1.02 -28.07 -4.57
N ALA A 23 -2.18 -28.47 -4.05
CA ALA A 23 -3.06 -27.63 -3.25
C ALA A 23 -2.58 -27.52 -1.80
N ASN A 24 -1.47 -26.81 -1.58
CA ASN A 24 -0.88 -26.61 -0.25
C ASN A 24 -0.40 -25.16 -0.01
N LEU A 25 -0.10 -24.85 1.26
CA LEU A 25 0.31 -23.51 1.69
C LEU A 25 1.66 -23.07 1.11
N ASN A 26 2.62 -24.00 0.92
CA ASN A 26 3.94 -23.69 0.38
C ASN A 26 3.85 -23.24 -1.09
N VAL A 27 2.98 -23.87 -1.87
CA VAL A 27 2.72 -23.48 -3.26
C VAL A 27 2.10 -22.09 -3.31
N LEU A 28 1.16 -21.78 -2.41
CA LEU A 28 0.61 -20.43 -2.29
C LEU A 28 1.69 -19.41 -1.95
N GLN A 29 2.53 -19.67 -0.94
CA GLN A 29 3.63 -18.77 -0.57
C GLN A 29 4.63 -18.58 -1.72
N ALA A 30 4.97 -19.63 -2.46
CA ALA A 30 5.82 -19.53 -3.65
C ALA A 30 5.20 -18.64 -4.74
N LEU A 31 3.88 -18.75 -4.97
CA LEU A 31 3.15 -17.85 -5.86
C LEU A 31 3.18 -16.40 -5.37
N LEU A 32 3.05 -16.15 -4.06
CA LEU A 32 3.13 -14.80 -3.49
C LEU A 32 4.52 -14.17 -3.69
N PHE A 33 5.60 -14.94 -3.49
CA PHE A 33 6.96 -14.46 -3.75
C PHE A 33 7.19 -14.17 -5.23
N LEU A 34 6.72 -15.04 -6.14
CA LEU A 34 6.78 -14.78 -7.58
C LEU A 34 5.98 -13.56 -7.98
N LEU A 35 4.76 -13.42 -7.46
CA LEU A 35 3.89 -12.27 -7.72
C LEU A 35 4.58 -10.98 -7.32
N ARG A 36 5.15 -10.92 -6.10
CA ARG A 36 5.90 -9.75 -5.63
C ARG A 36 7.09 -9.45 -6.54
N TYR A 37 7.85 -10.46 -6.94
CA TYR A 37 8.98 -10.28 -7.86
C TYR A 37 8.53 -9.74 -9.22
N GLU A 38 7.47 -10.27 -9.80
CA GLU A 38 6.93 -9.85 -11.10
C GLU A 38 6.39 -8.41 -11.06
N ILE A 39 5.76 -8.03 -9.94
CA ILE A 39 5.36 -6.64 -9.66
C ILE A 39 6.59 -5.71 -9.64
N MET A 40 7.64 -6.08 -8.90
CA MET A 40 8.87 -5.29 -8.80
C MET A 40 9.62 -5.19 -10.13
N ALA A 41 9.56 -6.24 -10.96
CA ALA A 41 10.12 -6.25 -12.30
C ALA A 41 9.24 -5.57 -13.36
N SER A 42 8.16 -4.88 -12.95
CA SER A 42 7.21 -4.17 -13.82
C SER A 42 6.54 -5.05 -14.89
N GLN A 43 6.42 -6.35 -14.63
CA GLN A 43 5.76 -7.31 -15.52
C GLN A 43 4.29 -7.49 -15.14
N LEU A 44 3.50 -6.41 -15.22
CA LEU A 44 2.13 -6.36 -14.69
C LEU A 44 1.20 -7.44 -15.27
N THR A 45 1.25 -7.72 -16.58
CA THR A 45 0.43 -8.79 -17.20
C THR A 45 0.77 -10.16 -16.60
N ARG A 46 2.06 -10.42 -16.36
CA ARG A 46 2.52 -11.68 -15.79
C ARG A 46 2.12 -11.80 -14.33
N ALA A 47 2.34 -10.72 -13.56
CA ALA A 47 1.90 -10.60 -12.18
C ALA A 47 0.39 -10.84 -12.07
N TRP A 48 -0.42 -10.29 -12.98
CA TRP A 48 -1.87 -10.51 -13.00
C TRP A 48 -2.26 -11.99 -13.15
N MET A 49 -1.60 -12.72 -14.05
CA MET A 49 -1.85 -14.16 -14.23
C MET A 49 -1.44 -14.96 -12.98
N THR A 50 -0.30 -14.62 -12.38
CA THR A 50 0.19 -15.25 -11.14
C THR A 50 -0.74 -14.97 -9.96
N LEU A 51 -1.24 -13.74 -9.86
CA LEU A 51 -2.23 -13.32 -8.87
C LEU A 51 -3.54 -14.12 -9.01
N GLY A 52 -4.05 -14.28 -10.22
CA GLY A 52 -5.23 -15.11 -10.47
C GLY A 52 -5.06 -16.55 -9.97
N ARG A 53 -3.89 -17.17 -10.23
CA ARG A 53 -3.56 -18.51 -9.71
C ARG A 53 -3.54 -18.53 -8.17
N ALA A 54 -2.91 -17.54 -7.55
CA ALA A 54 -2.84 -17.44 -6.09
C ALA A 54 -4.23 -17.27 -5.44
N ILE A 55 -5.12 -16.47 -6.05
CA ILE A 55 -6.51 -16.28 -5.61
C ILE A 55 -7.31 -17.58 -5.67
N ARG A 56 -7.20 -18.32 -6.78
CA ARG A 56 -7.88 -19.61 -6.92
C ARG A 56 -7.34 -20.63 -5.92
N LEU A 57 -6.03 -20.69 -5.73
CA LEU A 57 -5.42 -21.59 -4.75
C LEU A 57 -5.82 -21.24 -3.31
N ALA A 58 -5.83 -19.96 -2.93
CA ALA A 58 -6.31 -19.53 -1.62
C ALA A 58 -7.77 -19.94 -1.38
N SER A 59 -8.60 -19.86 -2.43
CA SER A 59 -10.00 -20.30 -2.40
C SER A 59 -10.12 -21.81 -2.20
N VAL A 60 -9.34 -22.60 -2.94
CA VAL A 60 -9.23 -24.06 -2.80
C VAL A 60 -8.82 -24.46 -1.37
N LEU A 61 -7.92 -23.70 -0.75
CA LEU A 61 -7.44 -23.89 0.62
C LEU A 61 -8.39 -23.32 1.70
N ASN A 62 -9.50 -22.70 1.31
CA ASN A 62 -10.46 -22.05 2.21
C ASN A 62 -9.85 -21.01 3.16
N LEU A 63 -8.76 -20.35 2.79
CA LEU A 63 -8.07 -19.41 3.68
C LEU A 63 -8.93 -18.18 4.03
N GLN A 64 -9.82 -17.78 3.14
CA GLN A 64 -10.77 -16.69 3.35
C GLN A 64 -11.79 -16.97 4.47
N LYS A 65 -11.99 -18.25 4.84
CA LYS A 65 -12.91 -18.67 5.90
C LYS A 65 -12.18 -19.20 7.14
N LEU A 66 -10.86 -19.02 7.25
CA LEU A 66 -10.03 -19.61 8.30
C LEU A 66 -10.56 -19.30 9.72
N ASP A 67 -11.05 -18.09 9.94
CA ASP A 67 -11.57 -17.62 11.23
C ASP A 67 -13.11 -17.65 11.31
N SER A 68 -13.79 -18.22 10.31
CA SER A 68 -15.26 -18.30 10.31
C SER A 68 -15.74 -19.39 11.25
N SER A 69 -16.67 -19.03 12.16
CA SER A 69 -17.35 -19.99 13.05
C SER A 69 -18.41 -20.84 12.35
N VAL A 70 -18.75 -20.51 11.09
CA VAL A 70 -19.73 -21.24 10.29
C VAL A 70 -19.03 -22.44 9.65
N PRO A 71 -19.54 -23.67 9.84
CA PRO A 71 -18.97 -24.85 9.18
C PRO A 71 -18.97 -24.66 7.66
N ALA A 72 -17.94 -25.15 6.99
CA ALA A 72 -17.77 -25.05 5.55
C ALA A 72 -18.80 -25.93 4.79
N HIS A 73 -20.07 -25.54 4.83
CA HIS A 73 -21.19 -26.18 4.12
C HIS A 73 -21.13 -25.98 2.59
N GLU A 74 -20.13 -25.25 2.09
CA GLU A 74 -19.93 -24.92 0.67
C GLU A 74 -18.72 -25.62 0.04
N ASN A 75 -18.09 -26.58 0.75
CA ASN A 75 -16.95 -27.29 0.19
C ASN A 75 -17.39 -28.22 -0.94
N VAL A 76 -16.97 -27.89 -2.17
CA VAL A 76 -17.11 -28.76 -3.34
C VAL A 76 -16.15 -29.95 -3.20
N PRO A 77 -16.64 -31.20 -3.17
CA PRO A 77 -15.81 -32.40 -3.09
C PRO A 77 -14.80 -32.49 -4.24
N GLY A 78 -13.56 -32.88 -3.94
CA GLY A 78 -12.49 -33.01 -4.94
C GLY A 78 -11.88 -31.70 -5.44
N LEU A 79 -12.45 -30.54 -5.08
CA LEU A 79 -11.89 -29.23 -5.39
C LEU A 79 -11.31 -28.53 -4.16
N HIS A 80 -12.06 -28.50 -3.05
CA HIS A 80 -11.60 -27.84 -1.83
C HIS A 80 -10.72 -28.79 -1.02
N VAL A 81 -9.56 -28.30 -0.60
CA VAL A 81 -8.63 -29.02 0.27
C VAL A 81 -8.72 -28.47 1.67
N VAL A 82 -8.99 -29.36 2.63
CA VAL A 82 -9.01 -29.01 4.04
C VAL A 82 -7.58 -29.06 4.57
N LEU A 83 -7.02 -27.91 4.90
CA LEU A 83 -5.74 -27.85 5.59
C LEU A 83 -5.83 -28.59 6.94
N PRO A 84 -4.75 -29.25 7.40
CA PRO A 84 -4.75 -29.96 8.67
C PRO A 84 -5.25 -29.06 9.80
N LEU A 85 -6.17 -29.57 10.62
CA LEU A 85 -6.60 -28.87 11.82
C LEU A 85 -5.38 -28.67 12.72
N THR A 86 -5.17 -27.44 13.18
CA THR A 86 -4.06 -27.10 14.06
C THR A 86 -4.51 -26.06 15.07
N ALA A 87 -4.16 -26.30 16.33
CA ALA A 87 -4.27 -25.32 17.41
C ALA A 87 -2.96 -24.55 17.63
N ASP A 88 -1.91 -24.87 16.84
CA ASP A 88 -0.63 -24.17 16.92
C ASP A 88 -0.81 -22.72 16.45
N PRO A 89 -0.59 -21.73 17.33
CA PRO A 89 -0.73 -20.33 16.98
C PRO A 89 0.20 -19.92 15.83
N VAL A 90 1.37 -20.55 15.68
CA VAL A 90 2.34 -20.21 14.63
C VAL A 90 1.80 -20.61 13.26
N LEU A 91 1.30 -21.84 13.12
CA LEU A 91 0.73 -22.33 11.86
C LEU A 91 -0.55 -21.59 11.47
N LEU A 92 -1.39 -21.23 12.44
CA LEU A 92 -2.57 -20.41 12.18
C LEU A 92 -2.16 -19.02 11.66
N GLU A 93 -1.16 -18.42 12.29
CA GLU A 93 -0.68 -17.11 11.89
C GLU A 93 0.01 -17.13 10.51
N GLU A 94 0.73 -18.19 10.18
CA GLU A 94 1.29 -18.42 8.85
C GLU A 94 0.21 -18.42 7.75
N ARG A 95 -0.90 -19.13 8.00
CA ARG A 95 -2.06 -19.17 7.09
C ARG A 95 -2.72 -17.80 6.93
N ARG A 96 -2.94 -17.08 8.03
CA ARG A 96 -3.51 -15.71 8.00
C ARG A 96 -2.62 -14.77 7.21
N ARG A 97 -1.30 -14.78 7.47
CA ARG A 97 -0.35 -13.91 6.78
C ARG A 97 -0.26 -14.20 5.30
N ALA A 98 -0.32 -15.46 4.89
CA ALA A 98 -0.36 -15.82 3.47
C ALA A 98 -1.61 -15.20 2.78
N PHE A 99 -2.78 -15.32 3.41
CA PHE A 99 -4.01 -14.72 2.90
C PHE A 99 -3.95 -13.18 2.87
N TRP A 100 -3.52 -12.54 3.97
CA TRP A 100 -3.44 -11.07 4.03
C TRP A 100 -2.38 -10.51 3.08
N CYS A 101 -1.27 -11.22 2.86
CA CYS A 101 -0.28 -10.86 1.85
C CYS A 101 -0.89 -10.90 0.45
N LEU A 102 -1.66 -11.95 0.13
CA LEU A 102 -2.40 -12.04 -1.14
C LEU A 102 -3.36 -10.85 -1.32
N PHE A 103 -4.13 -10.53 -0.29
CA PHE A 103 -5.08 -9.41 -0.30
C PHE A 103 -4.40 -8.06 -0.56
N ILE A 104 -3.26 -7.81 0.10
CA ILE A 104 -2.45 -6.60 -0.09
C ILE A 104 -1.93 -6.52 -1.54
N LEU A 105 -1.41 -7.63 -2.08
CA LEU A 105 -0.87 -7.67 -3.44
C LEU A 105 -1.97 -7.53 -4.50
N GLU A 106 -3.16 -8.11 -4.30
CA GLU A 106 -4.30 -7.90 -5.17
C GLU A 106 -4.71 -6.42 -5.19
N THR A 107 -4.83 -5.82 -3.99
CA THR A 107 -5.17 -4.39 -3.85
C THR A 107 -4.15 -3.51 -4.56
N TYR A 108 -2.86 -3.81 -4.44
CA TYR A 108 -1.81 -3.10 -5.16
C TYR A 108 -2.01 -3.20 -6.68
N VAL A 109 -2.21 -4.40 -7.22
CA VAL A 109 -2.36 -4.59 -8.67
C VAL A 109 -3.65 -3.94 -9.18
N LYS A 110 -4.73 -4.00 -8.42
CA LYS A 110 -5.99 -3.31 -8.70
C LYS A 110 -5.80 -1.80 -8.81
N THR A 111 -5.11 -1.18 -7.84
CA THR A 111 -4.82 0.26 -7.86
C THR A 111 -3.97 0.64 -9.07
N ARG A 112 -2.96 -0.17 -9.41
CA ARG A 112 -2.03 0.11 -10.52
C ARG A 112 -2.62 -0.08 -11.90
N SER A 113 -3.48 -1.08 -12.08
CA SER A 113 -3.99 -1.49 -13.40
C SER A 113 -5.45 -1.14 -13.66
N GLY A 114 -6.22 -0.81 -12.61
CA GLY A 114 -7.66 -0.63 -12.69
C GLY A 114 -8.46 -1.93 -12.82
N MET A 115 -7.78 -3.08 -12.82
CA MET A 115 -8.42 -4.39 -12.97
C MET A 115 -9.29 -4.73 -11.74
N PRO A 116 -10.40 -5.47 -11.91
CA PRO A 116 -11.33 -5.75 -10.82
C PRO A 116 -10.74 -6.69 -9.77
N CYS A 117 -11.05 -6.47 -8.49
CA CYS A 117 -10.76 -7.43 -7.41
C CYS A 117 -11.64 -8.67 -7.57
N GLN A 118 -11.06 -9.83 -7.30
CA GLN A 118 -11.75 -11.12 -7.22
C GLN A 118 -11.92 -11.56 -5.76
N LEU A 119 -11.03 -11.15 -4.85
CA LEU A 119 -11.32 -11.23 -3.42
C LEU A 119 -12.34 -10.12 -3.11
N GLY A 120 -13.53 -10.51 -2.66
CA GLY A 120 -14.61 -9.57 -2.39
C GLY A 120 -14.22 -8.46 -1.40
N GLN A 121 -15.04 -7.42 -1.31
CA GLN A 121 -14.85 -6.42 -0.26
C GLN A 121 -15.15 -7.04 1.11
N PRO A 122 -14.36 -6.74 2.16
CA PRO A 122 -14.73 -7.11 3.51
C PRO A 122 -16.09 -6.50 3.84
N SER A 123 -16.95 -7.26 4.53
CA SER A 123 -18.28 -6.81 4.93
C SER A 123 -18.18 -5.60 5.86
N SER A 124 -18.41 -4.39 5.35
CA SER A 124 -18.52 -3.20 6.20
C SER A 124 -19.87 -3.23 6.91
N GLN A 125 -19.86 -3.41 8.24
CA GLN A 125 -21.06 -3.38 9.08
C GLN A 125 -21.59 -1.95 9.35
N THR A 126 -20.89 -0.91 8.86
CA THR A 126 -21.22 0.48 9.18
C THR A 126 -22.24 1.06 8.20
N GLU A 127 -23.41 1.41 8.70
CA GLU A 127 -24.40 2.19 7.95
C GLU A 127 -23.94 3.65 7.87
N GLY A 128 -23.61 4.13 6.67
CA GLY A 128 -23.31 5.55 6.43
C GLY A 128 -21.82 5.93 6.45
N PHE A 129 -21.52 6.99 5.69
CA PHE A 129 -20.14 7.48 5.49
C PHE A 129 -19.49 7.94 6.79
N TRP A 130 -20.18 8.74 7.60
CA TRP A 130 -19.62 9.35 8.79
C TRP A 130 -19.40 8.33 9.92
N ASP A 131 -20.34 7.39 10.10
CA ASP A 131 -20.18 6.32 11.08
C ASP A 131 -19.02 5.40 10.73
N GLY A 132 -18.88 5.04 9.44
CA GLY A 132 -17.70 4.34 8.93
C GLY A 132 -16.41 5.13 9.13
N TYR A 133 -16.41 6.41 8.78
CA TYR A 133 -15.26 7.31 8.95
C TYR A 133 -14.80 7.38 10.40
N PHE A 134 -15.69 7.71 11.35
CA PHE A 134 -15.33 7.84 12.76
C PHE A 134 -14.88 6.51 13.37
N SER A 135 -15.54 5.41 13.00
CA SER A 135 -15.15 4.07 13.46
C SER A 135 -13.74 3.70 12.99
N LEU A 136 -13.43 3.95 11.72
CA LEU A 136 -12.13 3.66 11.13
C LEU A 136 -11.04 4.60 11.67
N THR A 137 -11.31 5.89 11.84
CA THR A 137 -10.34 6.83 12.45
C THR A 137 -9.99 6.39 13.87
N LYS A 138 -10.99 6.04 14.68
CA LYS A 138 -10.77 5.52 16.04
C LYS A 138 -9.94 4.24 16.02
N LEU A 139 -10.24 3.32 15.10
CA LEU A 139 -9.50 2.07 14.94
C LEU A 139 -8.04 2.33 14.58
N ILE A 140 -7.80 3.25 13.63
CA ILE A 140 -6.45 3.66 13.21
C ILE A 140 -5.70 4.23 14.42
N GLU A 141 -6.26 5.19 15.14
CA GLU A 141 -5.61 5.80 16.32
C GLU A 141 -5.27 4.76 17.40
N GLU A 142 -6.19 3.84 17.71
CA GLU A 142 -5.97 2.77 18.69
C GLU A 142 -4.84 1.83 18.27
N HIS A 143 -4.76 1.48 16.99
CA HIS A 143 -3.71 0.59 16.48
C HIS A 143 -2.38 1.32 16.34
N SER A 144 -2.37 2.58 15.89
CA SER A 144 -1.17 3.43 15.85
C SER A 144 -0.52 3.51 17.22
N ARG A 145 -1.29 3.79 18.27
CA ARG A 145 -0.78 3.86 19.66
C ARG A 145 -0.12 2.57 20.13
N LYS A 146 -0.65 1.41 19.71
CA LYS A 146 -0.05 0.10 20.03
C LYS A 146 1.25 -0.13 19.25
N MET A 147 1.37 0.46 18.06
CA MET A 147 2.54 0.35 17.20
C MET A 147 3.62 1.40 17.50
N ASP A 148 3.32 2.47 18.26
CA ASP A 148 4.26 3.56 18.56
C ASP A 148 5.68 3.11 18.95
N PRO A 149 5.89 2.10 19.83
CA PRO A 149 7.25 1.64 20.19
C PRO A 149 8.01 1.04 19.01
N HIS A 150 7.29 0.48 18.04
CA HIS A 150 7.84 -0.16 16.83
C HIS A 150 7.98 0.82 15.67
N LEU A 151 7.27 1.95 15.72
CA LEU A 151 7.29 3.01 14.73
C LEU A 151 7.98 4.27 15.26
N ALA A 152 8.97 4.11 16.14
CA ALA A 152 9.81 5.20 16.61
C ALA A 152 10.45 5.97 15.44
N HIS A 153 10.84 7.22 15.69
CA HIS A 153 11.30 8.13 14.64
C HIS A 153 12.52 7.59 13.85
N ASP A 154 13.42 6.83 14.48
CA ASP A 154 14.58 6.24 13.82
C ASP A 154 14.33 4.83 13.26
N ALA A 155 13.18 4.20 13.56
CA ALA A 155 12.84 2.86 13.12
C ALA A 155 12.78 2.78 11.58
N ALA A 156 12.20 3.80 10.94
CA ALA A 156 12.13 3.90 9.48
C ALA A 156 13.50 3.94 8.79
N CYS A 157 14.56 4.37 9.49
CA CYS A 157 15.92 4.36 8.96
C CYS A 157 16.58 2.98 9.01
N ARG A 158 16.06 2.06 9.83
CA ARG A 158 16.69 0.76 10.10
C ARG A 158 15.86 -0.41 9.59
N ASP A 159 14.54 -0.26 9.51
CA ASP A 159 13.61 -1.31 9.13
C ASP A 159 12.73 -0.87 7.95
N PRO A 160 12.81 -1.57 6.80
CA PRO A 160 11.96 -1.28 5.65
C PRO A 160 10.46 -1.43 5.96
N ILE A 161 10.06 -2.34 6.86
CA ILE A 161 8.66 -2.52 7.22
C ILE A 161 8.17 -1.33 8.04
N ALA A 162 8.95 -0.88 9.03
CA ALA A 162 8.64 0.32 9.79
C ALA A 162 8.49 1.55 8.88
N LEU A 163 9.40 1.73 7.90
CA LEU A 163 9.30 2.78 6.89
C LEU A 163 7.96 2.70 6.14
N THR A 164 7.66 1.55 5.55
CA THR A 164 6.43 1.38 4.76
C THR A 164 5.18 1.60 5.62
N THR A 165 5.15 1.06 6.83
CA THR A 165 4.00 1.19 7.73
C THR A 165 3.78 2.63 8.15
N GLN A 166 4.83 3.36 8.54
CA GLN A 166 4.72 4.79 8.90
C GLN A 166 4.19 5.62 7.74
N LEU A 167 4.77 5.47 6.55
CA LEU A 167 4.35 6.22 5.37
C LEU A 167 2.90 5.89 4.98
N SER A 168 2.54 4.59 4.95
CA SER A 168 1.20 4.14 4.59
C SER A 168 0.15 4.64 5.58
N LEU A 169 0.45 4.62 6.88
CA LEU A 169 -0.44 5.11 7.92
C LEU A 169 -0.76 6.60 7.74
N ARG A 170 0.27 7.42 7.54
CA ARG A 170 0.09 8.86 7.25
C ARG A 170 -0.67 9.10 5.95
N ALA A 171 -0.43 8.30 4.92
CA ALA A 171 -1.15 8.42 3.64
C ALA A 171 -2.64 8.06 3.76
N VAL A 172 -2.97 7.08 4.59
CA VAL A 172 -4.36 6.75 4.95
C VAL A 172 -5.00 7.90 5.70
N GLU A 173 -4.32 8.49 6.69
CA GLU A 173 -4.80 9.69 7.42
C GLU A 173 -5.12 10.85 6.46
N ILE A 174 -4.22 11.14 5.50
CA ILE A 174 -4.46 12.17 4.47
C ILE A 174 -5.72 11.83 3.67
N SER A 175 -5.84 10.59 3.20
CA SER A 175 -6.97 10.15 2.37
C SER A 175 -8.30 10.28 3.11
N PHE A 176 -8.30 9.99 4.40
CA PHE A 176 -9.45 10.10 5.29
C PHE A 176 -9.89 11.54 5.48
N HIS A 177 -8.97 12.40 5.93
CA HIS A 177 -9.27 13.81 6.17
C HIS A 177 -9.64 14.53 4.85
N ALA A 178 -9.03 14.18 3.73
CA ALA A 178 -9.39 14.71 2.42
C ALA A 178 -10.80 14.29 2.01
N ALA A 179 -11.18 13.03 2.21
CA ALA A 179 -12.53 12.54 1.94
C ALA A 179 -13.58 13.21 2.85
N ALA A 180 -13.27 13.40 4.13
CA ALA A 180 -14.12 14.13 5.08
C ALA A 180 -14.28 15.60 4.67
N ALA A 181 -13.21 16.27 4.27
CA ALA A 181 -13.26 17.66 3.80
C ALA A 181 -14.12 17.79 2.52
N ASP A 182 -13.93 16.91 1.53
CA ASP A 182 -14.72 16.91 0.29
C ASP A 182 -16.20 16.61 0.55
N LYS A 183 -16.50 15.62 1.39
CA LYS A 183 -17.88 15.29 1.76
C LYS A 183 -18.52 16.42 2.56
N GLY A 184 -17.79 17.02 3.50
CA GLY A 184 -18.23 18.17 4.29
C GLY A 184 -18.55 19.38 3.42
N LYS A 185 -17.71 19.69 2.41
CA LYS A 185 -17.98 20.72 1.40
C LYS A 185 -19.30 20.48 0.67
N LYS A 186 -19.53 19.24 0.20
CA LYS A 186 -20.76 18.85 -0.52
C LYS A 186 -22.02 18.90 0.35
N GLN A 187 -21.89 18.67 1.66
CA GLN A 187 -23.00 18.68 2.61
C GLN A 187 -23.21 20.03 3.30
N GLY A 188 -22.41 21.06 2.95
CA GLY A 188 -22.55 22.39 3.54
C GLY A 188 -22.11 22.48 5.00
N PHE A 189 -21.16 21.66 5.43
CA PHE A 189 -20.58 21.76 6.78
C PHE A 189 -19.78 23.06 6.94
N SER A 190 -19.52 23.45 8.20
CA SER A 190 -18.83 24.70 8.50
C SER A 190 -17.43 24.76 7.86
N LEU A 191 -17.04 25.97 7.40
CA LEU A 191 -15.71 26.22 6.83
C LEU A 191 -14.59 25.89 7.83
N LEU A 192 -14.83 26.09 9.13
CA LEU A 192 -13.87 25.78 10.18
C LEU A 192 -13.59 24.27 10.28
N MET A 193 -14.63 23.43 10.21
CA MET A 193 -14.47 21.97 10.21
C MET A 193 -13.72 21.48 8.97
N ILE A 194 -14.01 22.08 7.81
CA ILE A 194 -13.32 21.75 6.55
C ILE A 194 -11.84 22.13 6.65
N ALA A 195 -11.54 23.35 7.10
CA ALA A 195 -10.17 23.83 7.28
C ALA A 195 -9.39 22.98 8.29
N GLN A 196 -10.02 22.49 9.36
CA GLN A 196 -9.38 21.59 10.31
C GLN A 196 -8.95 20.26 9.67
N ASN A 197 -9.78 19.68 8.79
CA ASN A 197 -9.41 18.46 8.07
C ASN A 197 -8.28 18.74 7.06
N GLU A 198 -8.31 19.87 6.37
CA GLU A 198 -7.23 20.27 5.45
C GLU A 198 -5.90 20.50 6.17
N LEU A 199 -5.93 21.08 7.39
CA LEU A 199 -4.76 21.22 8.25
C LEU A 199 -4.21 19.85 8.69
N SER A 200 -5.09 18.91 9.05
CA SER A 200 -4.68 17.54 9.39
C SER A 200 -4.03 16.82 8.20
N CYS A 201 -4.58 16.98 6.98
CA CYS A 201 -3.94 16.46 5.75
C CYS A 201 -2.52 17.02 5.59
N LYS A 202 -2.36 18.34 5.74
CA LYS A 202 -1.06 19.00 5.63
C LYS A 202 -0.07 18.46 6.65
N ALA A 203 -0.44 18.38 7.93
CA ALA A 203 0.43 17.88 8.99
C ALA A 203 0.87 16.43 8.75
N ALA A 204 -0.05 15.56 8.30
CA ALA A 204 0.30 14.18 7.95
C ALA A 204 1.24 14.10 6.73
N ALA A 205 1.07 14.98 5.74
CA ALA A 205 1.96 15.07 4.58
C ALA A 205 3.36 15.60 4.93
N GLU A 206 3.44 16.57 5.85
CA GLU A 206 4.72 17.04 6.42
C GLU A 206 5.42 15.93 7.21
N SER A 207 4.68 15.09 7.94
CA SER A 207 5.25 13.91 8.61
C SER A 207 5.85 12.91 7.61
N ILE A 208 5.21 12.70 6.45
CA ILE A 208 5.78 11.89 5.36
C ILE A 208 7.06 12.53 4.83
N LEU A 209 7.03 13.83 4.55
CA LEU A 209 8.18 14.59 4.06
C LEU A 209 9.40 14.43 4.97
N GLU A 210 9.24 14.67 6.27
CA GLU A 210 10.34 14.59 7.23
C GLU A 210 10.88 13.16 7.38
N THR A 211 9.99 12.15 7.35
CA THR A 211 10.41 10.74 7.37
C THR A 211 11.22 10.40 6.11
N VAL A 212 10.74 10.82 4.94
CA VAL A 212 11.43 10.58 3.66
C VAL A 212 12.79 11.26 3.63
N LYS A 213 12.88 12.54 4.05
CA LYS A 213 14.13 13.29 4.14
C LYS A 213 15.15 12.59 5.03
N THR A 214 14.74 12.19 6.22
CA THR A 214 15.60 11.54 7.21
C THR A 214 16.16 10.22 6.69
N VAL A 215 15.31 9.39 6.08
CA VAL A 215 15.70 8.08 5.53
C VAL A 215 16.54 8.24 4.27
N TRP A 216 16.21 9.21 3.41
CA TRP A 216 16.95 9.50 2.19
C TRP A 216 18.38 9.98 2.49
N ALA A 217 18.53 10.88 3.48
CA ALA A 217 19.83 11.36 3.93
C ALA A 217 20.68 10.24 4.57
N SER A 218 20.04 9.24 5.19
CA SER A 218 20.71 8.12 5.87
C SER A 218 21.01 6.93 4.95
N GLN A 219 20.73 7.05 3.65
CA GLN A 219 20.79 5.93 2.72
C GLN A 219 22.24 5.45 2.48
N LYS A 220 22.43 4.13 2.51
CA LYS A 220 23.66 3.48 2.04
C LYS A 220 23.40 2.79 0.69
N VAL A 221 24.39 2.81 -0.21
CA VAL A 221 24.28 2.21 -1.56
C VAL A 221 23.87 0.73 -1.49
N GLU A 222 24.35 -0.01 -0.49
CA GLU A 222 24.05 -1.43 -0.28
C GLU A 222 22.66 -1.71 0.31
N ARG A 223 22.02 -0.70 0.93
CA ARG A 223 20.76 -0.86 1.68
C ARG A 223 19.82 0.31 1.42
N ASN A 224 19.29 0.38 0.20
CA ASN A 224 18.26 1.34 -0.14
C ASN A 224 16.87 0.80 0.23
N LEU A 225 16.32 1.29 1.35
CA LEU A 225 15.02 0.88 1.87
C LEU A 225 13.87 1.23 0.92
N PHE A 226 13.97 2.34 0.19
CA PHE A 226 12.99 2.75 -0.81
C PHE A 226 12.92 1.79 -1.99
N THR A 227 14.06 1.28 -2.48
CA THR A 227 14.03 0.27 -3.56
C THR A 227 13.49 -1.08 -3.09
N LEU A 228 13.75 -1.45 -1.83
CA LEU A 228 13.27 -2.72 -1.28
C LEU A 228 11.75 -2.73 -1.12
N GLN A 229 11.18 -1.58 -0.77
CA GLN A 229 9.76 -1.38 -0.52
C GLN A 229 9.06 -0.50 -1.56
N ALA A 230 9.63 -0.43 -2.78
CA ALA A 230 9.18 0.50 -3.80
C ALA A 230 7.67 0.38 -4.11
N THR A 231 7.17 -0.85 -4.11
CA THR A 231 5.75 -1.20 -4.27
C THR A 231 4.85 -0.46 -3.27
N PHE A 232 5.32 -0.20 -2.06
CA PHE A 232 4.48 0.31 -0.97
C PHE A 232 4.84 1.73 -0.52
N THR A 233 6.01 2.26 -0.90
CA THR A 233 6.40 3.64 -0.56
C THR A 233 5.97 4.67 -1.61
N ALA A 234 5.73 4.26 -2.86
CA ALA A 234 5.39 5.19 -3.94
C ALA A 234 4.05 5.91 -3.71
N TRP A 235 2.98 5.18 -3.34
CA TRP A 235 1.66 5.76 -3.10
C TRP A 235 1.68 6.82 -1.98
N PRO A 236 2.24 6.55 -0.79
CA PRO A 236 2.34 7.57 0.26
C PRO A 236 3.09 8.83 -0.14
N ILE A 237 4.21 8.69 -0.85
CA ILE A 237 5.01 9.82 -1.32
C ILE A 237 4.20 10.64 -2.34
N ALA A 238 3.52 9.97 -3.28
CA ALA A 238 2.70 10.62 -4.29
C ALA A 238 1.52 11.40 -3.68
N VAL A 239 0.85 10.82 -2.67
CA VAL A 239 -0.23 11.48 -1.92
C VAL A 239 0.30 12.70 -1.15
N ALA A 240 1.47 12.59 -0.51
CA ALA A 240 2.10 13.71 0.19
C ALA A 240 2.46 14.86 -0.76
N ILE A 241 3.04 14.58 -1.93
CA ILE A 241 3.36 15.60 -2.95
C ILE A 241 2.10 16.38 -3.32
N ASN A 242 1.03 15.68 -3.72
CA ASN A 242 -0.23 16.32 -4.12
C ASN A 242 -0.83 17.17 -3.00
N THR A 243 -0.76 16.68 -1.76
CA THR A 243 -1.31 17.36 -0.58
C THR A 243 -0.54 18.62 -0.21
N LEU A 244 0.80 18.55 -0.23
CA LEU A 244 1.67 19.69 0.09
C LEU A 244 1.60 20.77 -0.99
N VAL A 245 1.59 20.39 -2.27
CA VAL A 245 1.42 21.34 -3.38
C VAL A 245 0.08 22.05 -3.27
N LYS A 246 -1.02 21.30 -3.09
CA LYS A 246 -2.35 21.87 -2.92
C LYS A 246 -2.40 22.85 -1.73
N SER A 247 -1.88 22.45 -0.58
CA SER A 247 -1.87 23.31 0.62
C SER A 247 -1.02 24.58 0.41
N THR A 248 0.09 24.47 -0.33
CA THR A 248 0.94 25.62 -0.65
C THR A 248 0.21 26.60 -1.56
N MET A 249 -0.49 26.13 -2.59
CA MET A 249 -1.30 26.97 -3.48
C MET A 249 -2.43 27.70 -2.74
N GLU A 250 -3.03 27.06 -1.74
CA GLU A 250 -4.13 27.65 -0.95
C GLU A 250 -3.65 28.69 0.07
N THR A 251 -2.42 28.57 0.57
CA THR A 251 -1.90 29.40 1.68
C THR A 251 -0.88 30.47 1.26
N GLN A 252 -0.14 30.27 0.17
CA GLN A 252 0.95 31.15 -0.25
C GLN A 252 0.84 31.51 -1.73
N ARG A 253 0.94 32.81 -2.06
CA ARG A 253 1.06 33.26 -3.46
C ARG A 253 2.42 32.93 -4.08
N HIS A 254 3.48 32.96 -3.27
CA HIS A 254 4.84 32.60 -3.65
C HIS A 254 5.41 31.65 -2.59
N PRO A 255 5.75 30.40 -2.94
CA PRO A 255 6.33 29.47 -1.99
C PRO A 255 7.75 29.89 -1.61
N THR A 256 8.16 29.57 -0.38
CA THR A 256 9.56 29.80 0.03
C THR A 256 10.53 28.85 -0.71
N PRO A 257 11.80 29.25 -0.88
CA PRO A 257 12.81 28.38 -1.49
C PRO A 257 12.94 27.01 -0.81
N GLN A 258 12.77 26.97 0.52
CA GLN A 258 12.82 25.73 1.30
C GLN A 258 11.67 24.77 0.93
N VAL A 259 10.44 25.29 0.80
CA VAL A 259 9.27 24.47 0.40
C VAL A 259 9.48 23.88 -1.00
N ILE A 260 10.02 24.68 -1.93
CA ILE A 260 10.28 24.22 -3.30
C ILE A 260 11.38 23.16 -3.30
N HIS A 261 12.45 23.35 -2.53
CA HIS A 261 13.50 22.35 -2.35
C HIS A 261 12.96 21.02 -1.79
N ASP A 262 12.17 21.08 -0.71
CA ASP A 262 11.60 19.91 -0.06
C ASP A 262 10.64 19.13 -0.99
N LEU A 263 9.81 19.84 -1.77
CA LEU A 263 8.94 19.23 -2.77
C LEU A 263 9.73 18.60 -3.93
N ARG A 264 10.77 19.27 -4.43
CA ARG A 264 11.66 18.69 -5.45
C ARG A 264 12.32 17.42 -4.94
N GLN A 265 12.75 17.39 -3.68
CA GLN A 265 13.33 16.20 -3.06
C GLN A 265 12.32 15.04 -3.05
N LEU A 266 11.06 15.26 -2.66
CA LEU A 266 10.03 14.21 -2.73
C LEU A 266 9.81 13.70 -4.15
N CYS A 267 9.76 14.59 -5.14
CA CYS A 267 9.64 14.20 -6.55
C CYS A 267 10.81 13.31 -7.00
N THR A 268 12.05 13.67 -6.64
CA THR A 268 13.23 12.86 -6.93
C THR A 268 13.17 11.48 -6.27
N VAL A 269 12.72 11.40 -5.01
CA VAL A 269 12.56 10.11 -4.33
C VAL A 269 11.48 9.26 -5.01
N LEU A 270 10.35 9.87 -5.41
CA LEU A 270 9.29 9.16 -6.13
C LEU A 270 9.78 8.60 -7.46
N GLU A 271 10.54 9.38 -8.24
CA GLU A 271 11.14 8.93 -9.50
C GLU A 271 12.12 7.77 -9.29
N HIS A 272 12.91 7.82 -8.22
CA HIS A 272 13.84 6.75 -7.87
C HIS A 272 13.11 5.45 -7.47
N VAL A 273 11.96 5.56 -6.81
CA VAL A 273 11.10 4.43 -6.45
C VAL A 273 10.38 3.87 -7.68
N GLU A 274 10.03 4.70 -8.66
CA GLU A 274 9.24 4.35 -9.84
C GLU A 274 10.07 4.40 -11.13
N LYS A 275 11.17 3.62 -11.20
CA LYS A 275 12.08 3.62 -12.37
C LYS A 275 11.41 3.18 -13.68
N ASP A 276 10.54 2.18 -13.62
CA ASP A 276 9.97 1.51 -14.79
C ASP A 276 8.44 1.70 -14.93
N GLY A 277 7.82 2.50 -14.04
CA GLY A 277 6.38 2.74 -14.00
C GLY A 277 6.03 4.21 -14.21
N ASN A 278 4.88 4.48 -14.83
CA ASN A 278 4.37 5.84 -15.02
C ASN A 278 3.11 6.13 -14.19
N HIS A 279 2.65 5.19 -13.35
CA HIS A 279 1.36 5.35 -12.69
C HIS A 279 1.38 6.49 -11.68
N TRP A 280 2.38 6.51 -10.78
CA TRP A 280 2.47 7.56 -9.76
C TRP A 280 2.92 8.88 -10.37
N ARG A 281 3.77 8.86 -11.40
CA ARG A 281 4.08 10.05 -12.22
C ARG A 281 2.84 10.71 -12.81
N VAL A 282 1.93 9.93 -13.40
CA VAL A 282 0.65 10.47 -13.93
C VAL A 282 -0.20 11.01 -12.80
N PHE A 283 -0.28 10.31 -11.66
CA PHE A 283 -1.03 10.75 -10.49
C PHE A 283 -0.50 12.06 -9.87
N THR A 284 0.80 12.34 -10.00
CA THR A 284 1.43 13.58 -9.50
C THR A 284 1.73 14.60 -10.59
N ALA A 285 1.29 14.40 -11.83
CA ALA A 285 1.74 15.19 -12.99
C ALA A 285 1.47 16.70 -12.80
N ASP A 286 0.25 17.07 -12.40
CA ASP A 286 -0.13 18.47 -12.19
C ASP A 286 0.66 19.11 -11.04
N ALA A 287 0.87 18.35 -9.95
CA ALA A 287 1.63 18.83 -8.80
C ALA A 287 3.11 19.02 -9.15
N GLN A 288 3.71 18.10 -9.90
CA GLN A 288 5.08 18.20 -10.37
C GLN A 288 5.28 19.36 -11.35
N ALA A 289 4.31 19.60 -12.23
CA ALA A 289 4.34 20.74 -13.15
C ALA A 289 4.34 22.08 -12.39
N GLU A 290 3.52 22.21 -11.34
CA GLU A 290 3.47 23.43 -10.54
C GLU A 290 4.76 23.62 -9.71
N VAL A 291 5.33 22.54 -9.14
CA VAL A 291 6.64 22.60 -8.46
C VAL A 291 7.74 23.06 -9.42
N GLN A 292 7.74 22.57 -10.66
CA GLN A 292 8.71 22.97 -11.68
C GLN A 292 8.56 24.46 -12.05
N LYS A 293 7.32 24.94 -12.17
CA LYS A 293 7.03 26.36 -12.43
C LYS A 293 7.53 27.26 -11.30
N TRP A 294 7.32 26.87 -10.04
CA TRP A 294 7.84 27.61 -8.89
C TRP A 294 9.37 27.65 -8.85
N ALA A 295 10.02 26.54 -9.21
CA ALA A 295 11.48 26.49 -9.32
C ALA A 295 12.01 27.44 -10.39
N LEU A 296 11.39 27.48 -11.57
CA LEU A 296 11.79 28.39 -12.65
C LEU A 296 11.59 29.86 -12.28
N SER A 297 10.53 30.20 -11.54
CA SER A 297 10.35 31.59 -11.07
C SER A 297 11.44 32.03 -10.09
N LEU A 298 11.91 31.13 -9.21
CA LEU A 298 13.02 31.44 -8.30
C LEU A 298 14.34 31.65 -9.04
N GLU A 299 14.61 30.83 -10.06
CA GLU A 299 15.84 30.91 -10.85
C GLU A 299 15.88 32.16 -11.75
N GLY A 300 14.72 32.69 -12.16
CA GLY A 300 14.61 33.93 -12.92
C GLY A 300 14.67 35.22 -12.11
N ASP A 301 14.46 35.14 -10.79
CA ASP A 301 14.54 36.27 -9.85
C ASP A 301 15.96 36.46 -9.24
N MET A 302 16.89 35.53 -9.49
CA MET A 302 18.31 35.61 -9.10
C MET A 302 19.20 36.13 -10.24
#